data_AF-A0A1W9NV82-F1
#
_entry.id   AF-A0A1W9NV82-F1
#
_cell.length_a   1.000
_cell.length_b   1.000
_cell.length_c   1.000
_cell.angle_alpha   90.00
_cell.angle_beta   90.00
_cell.angle_gamma   90.00
#
_symmetry.space_group_name_H-M   'P 1'
#
loop_
_entity.id
_entity.type
_entity.pdbx_description
1 polymer ?
#
loop_
_entity_poly.entity_id
_entity_poly.type
_entity_poly.pdbx_seq_one_letter_code
_entity_poly.pdbx_strand_id
1 'polypeptide(L)'
;EKKYLKTRFSKLKLLIIDEISMVSPELFSSMDLILRGFKGTDVPFGGVQVVISGDFFQLPPVSKEPKEKRFAWQSSAWKALELQTCYLQEKFRQDEDRLIQILNDIRSGTISESSEKFLAERHEKELTSHFTPTKLYTHNVDVDRINLAELEKLPGEAKLFVYESKGSQKNIEKIFKSSLVLEELALKKGAVVIFIKNNTEEGYVNGTTGTVEGFSPIDNMPIVRTTEGKKIKLDLEDWSLENESGTVTATVSQVPLRLAWAITIHKSQGMTLDAAEIDLSKTFETGQGYVALSRIRSIEGLRLKGLNTMALRVDPLILHVDERIRQASKKASDIIESMSVDDLQKTFDSHISQLGGIVSKEKIEEERENIKAGKPSHSAYATPTHIKTKHLIEKSDTLIKLAQNRGLSKGTVVQHLLRIKEEDPKIDINKYKPSREVFEKVGGAVLKLQTKKFKDDFTDDGKLKLKPVFDALGGEVSYDDIKVCMLFLD
;
A
#
# COMPACT_ATOMS: atom_id res chain seq x y z
N GLU A 1 3.90 26.65 4.12
CA GLU A 1 5.20 26.42 3.45
C GLU A 1 5.49 24.99 2.96
N LYS A 2 4.70 23.93 3.23
CA LYS A 2 5.00 22.55 2.74
C LYS A 2 4.29 22.17 1.43
N LYS A 3 4.48 22.94 0.35
CA LYS A 3 3.68 22.81 -0.90
C LYS A 3 3.82 21.43 -1.58
N TYR A 4 5.01 20.83 -1.58
CA TYR A 4 5.26 19.51 -2.16
C TYR A 4 4.56 18.41 -1.36
N LEU A 5 4.77 18.33 -0.03
CA LEU A 5 4.09 17.35 0.83
C LEU A 5 2.57 17.53 0.78
N LYS A 6 2.07 18.78 0.78
CA LYS A 6 0.65 19.05 0.58
C LYS A 6 0.14 18.52 -0.76
N THR A 7 0.96 18.57 -1.82
CA THR A 7 0.61 18.02 -3.14
C THR A 7 0.66 16.49 -3.16
N ARG A 8 1.66 15.87 -2.53
CA ARG A 8 1.79 14.41 -2.43
C ARG A 8 0.65 13.82 -1.58
N PHE A 9 0.43 14.34 -0.38
CA PHE A 9 -0.63 13.88 0.51
C PHE A 9 -2.03 14.27 0.03
N SER A 10 -2.22 15.39 -0.69
CA SER A 10 -3.53 15.69 -1.28
C SER A 10 -3.94 14.65 -2.32
N LYS A 11 -2.98 14.14 -3.12
CA LYS A 11 -3.19 13.09 -4.11
C LYS A 11 -3.31 11.69 -3.51
N LEU A 12 -2.84 11.45 -2.29
CA LEU A 12 -2.90 10.13 -1.65
C LEU A 12 -4.35 9.66 -1.48
N LYS A 13 -4.68 8.49 -2.03
CA LYS A 13 -6.03 7.90 -1.93
C LYS A 13 -6.08 6.61 -1.14
N LEU A 14 -5.01 5.83 -1.19
CA LEU A 14 -4.85 4.54 -0.54
C LEU A 14 -3.52 4.54 0.23
N LEU A 15 -3.56 4.11 1.48
CA LEU A 15 -2.40 3.83 2.32
C LEU A 15 -2.41 2.33 2.65
N ILE A 16 -1.34 1.63 2.25
CA ILE A 16 -1.14 0.23 2.62
C ILE A 16 -0.06 0.17 3.69
N ILE A 17 -0.36 -0.51 4.79
CA ILE A 17 0.58 -0.75 5.89
C ILE A 17 0.72 -2.26 6.03
N ASP A 18 1.87 -2.79 5.62
CA ASP A 18 2.22 -4.18 5.88
C ASP A 18 3.01 -4.30 7.20
N GLU A 19 3.03 -5.49 7.78
CA GLU A 19 3.68 -5.80 9.07
C GLU A 19 3.27 -4.85 10.22
N ILE A 20 1.97 -4.62 10.37
CA ILE A 20 1.39 -3.73 11.39
C ILE A 20 1.78 -4.10 12.83
N SER A 21 2.18 -5.34 13.08
CA SER A 21 2.63 -5.81 14.40
C SER A 21 3.82 -5.03 14.93
N MET A 22 4.67 -4.47 14.06
CA MET A 22 5.81 -3.64 14.44
C MET A 22 5.49 -2.14 14.54
N VAL A 23 4.25 -1.72 14.29
CA VAL A 23 3.84 -0.31 14.39
C VAL A 23 3.32 0.01 15.79
N SER A 24 3.95 0.99 16.45
CA SER A 24 3.52 1.44 17.78
C SER A 24 2.23 2.26 17.72
N PRO A 25 1.44 2.31 18.82
CA PRO A 25 0.23 3.12 18.86
C PRO A 25 0.50 4.61 18.66
N GLU A 26 1.66 5.13 19.10
CA GLU A 26 2.04 6.53 18.88
C GLU A 26 2.33 6.80 17.40
N LEU A 27 3.06 5.89 16.74
CA LEU A 27 3.36 6.02 15.32
C LEU A 27 2.07 5.95 14.50
N PHE A 28 1.20 4.99 14.80
CA PHE A 28 -0.10 4.85 14.13
C PHE A 28 -0.98 6.11 14.29
N SER A 29 -1.04 6.67 15.51
CA SER A 29 -1.77 7.91 15.79
C SER A 29 -1.16 9.12 15.09
N SER A 30 0.17 9.15 14.96
CA SER A 30 0.88 10.22 14.25
C SER A 30 0.55 10.20 12.75
N MET A 31 0.47 9.01 12.13
CA MET A 31 0.05 8.87 10.72
C MET A 31 -1.34 9.49 10.50
N ASP A 32 -2.30 9.17 11.37
CA ASP A 32 -3.65 9.71 11.34
C ASP A 32 -3.67 11.25 11.45
N LEU A 33 -3.00 11.81 12.47
CA LEU A 33 -2.91 13.27 12.67
C LEU A 33 -2.27 13.99 11.48
N ILE A 34 -1.20 13.42 10.92
CA ILE A 34 -0.52 13.97 9.74
C ILE A 34 -1.47 14.02 8.55
N LEU A 35 -2.20 12.92 8.29
CA LEU A 35 -3.12 12.86 7.16
C LEU A 35 -4.31 13.80 7.34
N ARG A 36 -4.90 13.87 8.53
CA ARG A 36 -5.95 14.86 8.85
C ARG A 36 -5.48 16.29 8.60
N GLY A 37 -4.28 16.63 9.07
CA GLY A 37 -3.67 17.94 8.84
C GLY A 37 -3.43 18.27 7.36
N PHE A 38 -2.93 17.32 6.57
CA PHE A 38 -2.68 17.54 5.14
C PHE A 38 -3.96 17.54 4.28
N LYS A 39 -4.97 16.77 4.68
CA LYS A 39 -6.26 16.68 3.99
C LYS A 39 -7.21 17.81 4.40
N GLY A 40 -6.97 18.46 5.53
CA GLY A 40 -7.80 19.54 6.05
C GLY A 40 -9.18 19.05 6.51
N THR A 41 -9.24 17.85 7.08
CA THR A 41 -10.47 17.23 7.57
C THR A 41 -10.17 16.41 8.83
N ASP A 42 -11.15 16.32 9.73
CA ASP A 42 -11.05 15.55 10.98
C ASP A 42 -11.47 14.08 10.83
N VAL A 43 -11.91 13.68 9.63
CA VAL A 43 -12.19 12.27 9.31
C VAL A 43 -10.94 11.41 9.56
N PRO A 44 -11.07 10.21 10.15
CA PRO A 44 -9.94 9.30 10.38
C PRO A 44 -9.04 9.16 9.15
N PHE A 45 -7.73 9.29 9.34
CA PHE A 45 -6.70 9.25 8.30
C PHE A 45 -6.93 10.26 7.16
N GLY A 46 -7.66 11.35 7.42
CA GLY A 46 -7.98 12.37 6.43
C GLY A 46 -8.86 11.86 5.28
N GLY A 47 -9.63 10.78 5.52
CA GLY A 47 -10.46 10.12 4.49
C GLY A 47 -9.66 9.32 3.46
N VAL A 48 -8.39 9.01 3.74
CA VAL A 48 -7.57 8.08 2.94
C VAL A 48 -8.04 6.65 3.23
N GLN A 49 -8.24 5.83 2.21
CA GLN A 49 -8.50 4.40 2.41
C GLN A 49 -7.25 3.76 3.03
N VAL A 50 -7.42 3.07 4.16
CA VAL A 50 -6.31 2.38 4.84
C VAL A 50 -6.50 0.87 4.71
N VAL A 51 -5.49 0.19 4.17
CA VAL A 51 -5.40 -1.27 4.13
C VAL A 51 -4.25 -1.69 5.01
N ILE A 52 -4.52 -2.59 5.95
CA ILE A 52 -3.57 -3.01 6.97
C ILE A 52 -3.40 -4.52 6.88
N SER A 53 -2.15 -4.96 6.89
CA SER A 53 -1.73 -6.37 6.90
C SER A 53 -0.70 -6.59 8.01
N GLY A 54 -0.70 -7.79 8.57
CA GLY A 54 0.32 -8.26 9.51
C GLY A 54 -0.22 -9.28 10.50
N ASP A 55 0.67 -9.78 11.33
CA ASP A 55 0.39 -10.84 12.31
C ASP A 55 0.94 -10.45 13.67
N PHE A 56 0.07 -10.17 14.64
CA PHE A 56 0.48 -9.72 15.97
C PHE A 56 1.18 -10.80 16.81
N PHE A 57 1.17 -12.07 16.39
CA PHE A 57 1.99 -13.13 17.00
C PHE A 57 3.46 -13.06 16.57
N GLN A 58 3.78 -12.26 15.55
CA GLN A 58 5.15 -12.00 15.13
C GLN A 58 5.79 -10.94 16.04
N LEU A 59 6.81 -10.24 15.54
CA LEU A 59 7.55 -9.29 16.35
C LEU A 59 6.70 -8.07 16.72
N PRO A 60 6.71 -7.67 18.00
CA PRO A 60 6.08 -6.45 18.44
C PRO A 60 6.91 -5.20 18.06
N PRO A 61 6.40 -3.98 18.27
CA PRO A 61 7.16 -2.77 17.99
C PRO A 61 8.40 -2.67 18.88
N VAL A 62 9.53 -2.29 18.29
CA VAL A 62 10.79 -2.11 19.03
C VAL A 62 10.66 -0.94 19.99
N SER A 63 10.80 -1.19 21.29
CA SER A 63 10.82 -0.16 22.33
C SER A 63 12.03 -0.35 23.24
N LYS A 64 12.68 0.75 23.61
CA LYS A 64 13.76 0.73 24.61
C LYS A 64 13.23 0.64 26.05
N GLU A 65 11.97 1.00 26.25
CA GLU A 65 11.33 1.07 27.57
C GLU A 65 9.99 0.33 27.56
N PRO A 66 9.60 -0.30 28.68
CA PRO A 66 8.26 -0.87 28.82
C PRO A 66 7.21 0.23 28.68
N LYS A 67 6.21 0.03 27.82
CA LYS A 67 5.08 0.94 27.65
C LYS A 67 3.77 0.24 28.02
N GLU A 68 2.81 0.98 28.59
CA GLU A 68 1.46 0.47 28.84
C GLU A 68 0.72 0.07 27.56
N LYS A 69 0.92 0.85 26.49
CA LYS A 69 0.40 0.57 25.15
C LYS A 69 1.55 0.22 24.24
N ARG A 70 1.41 -0.93 23.58
CA ARG A 70 2.44 -1.56 22.77
C ARG A 70 2.07 -1.64 21.30
N PHE A 71 0.81 -1.95 20.97
CA PHE A 71 0.37 -2.27 19.62
C PHE A 71 -0.55 -1.21 19.01
N ALA A 72 -0.52 -1.08 17.67
CA ALA A 72 -1.34 -0.12 16.92
C ALA A 72 -2.84 -0.16 17.27
N TRP A 73 -3.40 -1.35 17.54
CA TRP A 73 -4.82 -1.52 17.88
C TRP A 73 -5.24 -0.87 19.21
N GLN A 74 -4.29 -0.48 20.06
CA GLN A 74 -4.53 0.26 21.30
C GLN A 74 -4.67 1.77 21.08
N SER A 75 -4.44 2.26 19.87
CA SER A 75 -4.66 3.66 19.48
C SER A 75 -6.16 3.97 19.32
N SER A 76 -6.53 5.22 19.64
CA SER A 76 -7.87 5.74 19.30
C SER A 76 -8.10 5.81 17.79
N ALA A 77 -7.05 6.05 17.00
CA ALA A 77 -7.14 6.11 15.54
C ALA A 77 -7.54 4.75 14.94
N TRP A 78 -7.09 3.63 15.54
CA TRP A 78 -7.48 2.29 15.12
C TRP A 78 -8.98 2.06 15.29
N LYS A 79 -9.52 2.46 16.45
CA LYS A 79 -10.95 2.35 16.74
C LYS A 79 -11.78 3.22 15.80
N ALA A 80 -11.32 4.44 15.53
CA ALA A 80 -12.00 5.40 14.68
C ALA A 80 -12.05 4.97 13.20
N LEU A 81 -11.11 4.14 12.74
CA LEU A 81 -11.09 3.63 11.36
C LEU A 81 -12.20 2.60 11.05
N GLU A 82 -12.80 1.97 12.06
CA GLU A 82 -13.84 0.95 11.89
C GLU A 82 -13.47 -0.12 10.85
N LEU A 83 -12.24 -0.66 10.97
CA LEU A 83 -11.64 -1.58 10.01
C LEU A 83 -12.52 -2.82 9.75
N GLN A 84 -12.73 -3.13 8.48
CA GLN A 84 -13.24 -4.43 8.05
C GLN A 84 -12.11 -5.46 8.15
N THR A 85 -12.32 -6.50 8.95
CA THR A 85 -11.30 -7.49 9.27
C THR A 85 -11.47 -8.74 8.40
N CYS A 86 -10.37 -9.27 7.89
CA CYS A 86 -10.32 -10.56 7.22
C CYS A 86 -9.20 -11.39 7.84
N TYR A 87 -9.55 -12.49 8.52
CA TYR A 87 -8.62 -13.38 9.17
C TYR A 87 -8.30 -14.57 8.25
N LEU A 88 -7.08 -14.61 7.72
CA LEU A 88 -6.62 -15.71 6.87
C LEU A 88 -6.29 -16.94 7.71
N GLN A 89 -6.77 -18.11 7.29
CA GLN A 89 -6.62 -19.37 8.02
C GLN A 89 -5.67 -20.36 7.35
N GLU A 90 -5.66 -20.37 6.01
CA GLU A 90 -4.85 -21.31 5.23
C GLU A 90 -3.38 -20.86 5.18
N LYS A 91 -2.46 -21.79 5.48
CA LYS A 91 -1.02 -21.56 5.44
C LYS A 91 -0.47 -22.12 4.12
N PHE A 92 0.12 -21.24 3.31
CA PHE A 92 0.71 -21.61 2.02
C PHE A 92 2.23 -21.78 2.04
N ARG A 93 2.91 -21.41 3.14
CA ARG A 93 4.38 -21.45 3.21
C ARG A 93 4.90 -22.82 3.62
N GLN A 94 4.21 -23.47 4.56
CA GLN A 94 4.58 -24.76 5.10
C GLN A 94 3.63 -25.81 4.53
N ASP A 95 4.20 -26.85 3.93
CA ASP A 95 3.45 -27.98 3.38
C ASP A 95 3.49 -29.20 4.31
N GLU A 96 4.04 -29.04 5.52
CA GLU A 96 4.33 -30.15 6.43
C GLU A 96 3.61 -30.01 7.78
N ASP A 97 2.84 -31.05 8.13
CA ASP A 97 2.01 -31.11 9.35
C ASP A 97 2.80 -30.86 10.64
N ARG A 98 4.04 -31.38 10.75
CA ARG A 98 4.86 -31.26 11.96
C ARG A 98 5.24 -29.82 12.28
N LEU A 99 5.69 -29.06 11.29
CA LEU A 99 6.06 -27.65 11.49
C LEU A 99 4.81 -26.78 11.69
N ILE A 100 3.73 -27.07 10.97
CA ILE A 100 2.44 -26.39 11.16
C ILE A 100 1.95 -26.56 12.61
N GLN A 101 2.08 -27.77 13.17
CA GLN A 101 1.74 -28.08 14.55
C GLN A 101 2.56 -27.25 15.54
N ILE A 102 3.90 -27.24 15.42
CA ILE A 102 4.78 -26.43 16.30
C ILE A 102 4.36 -24.96 16.27
N LEU A 103 4.10 -24.41 15.07
CA LEU A 103 3.70 -23.02 14.93
C LEU A 103 2.32 -22.73 15.53
N ASN A 104 1.38 -23.67 15.42
CA ASN A 104 0.05 -23.55 16.05
C ASN A 104 0.13 -23.64 17.57
N ASP A 105 0.94 -24.55 18.09
CA ASP A 105 1.19 -24.71 19.52
C ASP A 105 1.75 -23.41 20.11
N ILE A 106 2.78 -22.83 19.46
CA ILE A 106 3.31 -21.53 19.88
C ILE A 106 2.19 -20.48 19.89
N ARG A 107 1.39 -20.37 18.80
CA ARG A 107 0.27 -19.41 18.74
C ARG A 107 -0.80 -19.65 19.81
N SER A 108 -1.01 -20.88 20.24
CA SER A 108 -1.95 -21.20 21.34
C SER A 108 -1.42 -20.77 22.72
N GLY A 109 -0.12 -20.47 22.81
CA GLY A 109 0.57 -20.18 24.06
C GLY A 109 0.98 -21.43 24.84
N THR A 110 0.68 -22.63 24.34
CA THR A 110 1.01 -23.91 24.99
C THR A 110 1.70 -24.85 24.00
N ILE A 111 2.85 -25.40 24.38
CA ILE A 111 3.60 -26.33 23.54
C ILE A 111 3.25 -27.77 23.92
N SER A 112 2.85 -28.58 22.94
CA SER A 112 2.59 -30.00 23.15
C SER A 112 3.89 -30.81 23.28
N GLU A 113 3.83 -31.95 23.98
CA GLU A 113 4.97 -32.87 24.10
C GLU A 113 5.52 -33.32 22.73
N SER A 114 4.65 -33.49 21.73
CA SER A 114 5.04 -33.80 20.36
C SER A 114 5.87 -32.68 19.73
N SER A 115 5.46 -31.42 19.91
CA SER A 115 6.19 -30.26 19.40
C SER A 115 7.55 -30.08 20.09
N GLU A 116 7.63 -30.33 21.40
CA GLU A 116 8.91 -30.34 22.14
C GLU A 116 9.84 -31.42 21.59
N LYS A 117 9.34 -32.63 21.37
CA LYS A 117 10.11 -33.73 20.80
C LYS A 117 10.61 -33.39 19.39
N PHE A 118 9.74 -32.86 18.53
CA PHE A 118 10.13 -32.43 17.18
C PHE A 118 11.23 -31.38 17.20
N LEU A 119 11.14 -30.37 18.08
CA LEU A 119 12.19 -29.35 18.24
C LEU A 119 13.50 -29.97 18.76
N ALA A 120 13.42 -30.88 19.73
CA ALA A 120 14.59 -31.57 20.29
C ALA A 120 15.31 -32.43 19.24
N GLU A 121 14.56 -33.10 18.35
CA GLU A 121 15.13 -33.88 17.23
C GLU A 121 15.92 -33.02 16.23
N ARG A 122 15.66 -31.70 16.19
CA ARG A 122 16.37 -30.74 15.34
C ARG A 122 17.56 -30.06 16.02
N HIS A 123 17.82 -30.35 17.30
CA HIS A 123 18.95 -29.80 18.04
C HIS A 123 20.28 -30.24 17.43
N GLU A 124 21.09 -29.28 17.00
CA GLU A 124 22.37 -29.46 16.30
C GLU A 124 22.37 -30.41 15.10
N LYS A 125 21.19 -30.76 14.57
CA LYS A 125 21.06 -31.67 13.44
C LYS A 125 21.69 -31.08 12.19
N GLU A 126 22.56 -31.85 11.53
CA GLU A 126 23.14 -31.43 10.25
C GLU A 126 22.07 -31.33 9.16
N LEU A 127 22.18 -30.27 8.36
CA LEU A 127 21.27 -30.01 7.24
C LEU A 127 21.85 -30.64 5.98
N THR A 128 21.10 -31.52 5.34
CA THR A 128 21.43 -32.08 4.03
C THR A 128 21.03 -31.07 2.94
N SER A 129 21.71 -29.93 2.86
CA SER A 129 21.45 -28.91 1.84
C SER A 129 22.62 -28.79 0.85
N HIS A 130 22.30 -28.50 -0.42
CA HIS A 130 23.28 -28.20 -1.47
C HIS A 130 23.84 -26.76 -1.38
N PHE A 131 23.32 -25.93 -0.47
CA PHE A 131 23.76 -24.55 -0.26
C PHE A 131 24.01 -24.29 1.23
N THR A 132 24.84 -23.30 1.54
CA THR A 132 25.12 -22.88 2.92
C THR A 132 23.87 -22.27 3.54
N PRO A 133 23.26 -22.89 4.57
CA PRO A 133 22.03 -22.40 5.17
C PRO A 133 22.26 -21.05 5.84
N THR A 134 21.29 -20.15 5.70
CA THR A 134 21.32 -18.86 6.40
C THR A 134 21.18 -19.07 7.90
N LYS A 135 22.04 -18.43 8.68
CA LYS A 135 22.01 -18.51 10.15
C LYS A 135 21.19 -17.36 10.73
N LEU A 136 20.21 -17.65 11.59
CA LEU A 136 19.35 -16.66 12.22
C LEU A 136 19.73 -16.45 13.68
N TYR A 137 19.98 -15.20 14.05
CA TYR A 137 20.36 -14.81 15.42
C TYR A 137 19.49 -13.67 15.96
N THR A 138 19.47 -13.48 17.28
CA THR A 138 18.67 -12.43 17.91
C THR A 138 19.33 -11.05 17.87
N HIS A 139 20.68 -10.96 17.84
CA HIS A 139 21.44 -9.72 17.98
C HIS A 139 22.33 -9.41 16.76
N ASN A 140 22.41 -8.14 16.35
CA ASN A 140 23.27 -7.71 15.23
C ASN A 140 24.76 -7.99 15.50
N VAL A 141 25.23 -7.87 16.74
CA VAL A 141 26.65 -8.09 17.10
C VAL A 141 27.08 -9.53 16.78
N ASP A 142 26.22 -10.52 17.07
CA ASP A 142 26.51 -11.93 16.75
C ASP A 142 26.53 -12.14 15.22
N VAL A 143 25.59 -11.50 14.50
CA VAL A 143 25.50 -11.55 13.03
C VAL A 143 26.75 -10.97 12.36
N ASP A 144 27.17 -9.78 12.77
CA ASP A 144 28.32 -9.10 12.18
C ASP A 144 29.60 -9.89 12.42
N ARG A 145 29.80 -10.41 13.65
CA ARG A 145 30.95 -11.28 13.98
C ARG A 145 30.99 -12.53 13.11
N ILE A 146 29.86 -13.21 12.93
CA ILE A 146 29.79 -14.45 12.13
C ILE A 146 30.06 -14.15 10.67
N ASN A 147 29.44 -13.11 10.12
CA ASN A 147 29.65 -12.73 8.72
C ASN A 147 31.11 -12.38 8.43
N LEU A 148 31.77 -11.64 9.33
CA LEU A 148 33.20 -11.33 9.20
C LEU A 148 34.05 -12.60 9.26
N ALA A 149 33.81 -13.47 10.25
CA ALA A 149 34.55 -14.72 10.39
C ALA A 149 34.37 -15.67 9.18
N GLU A 150 33.17 -15.76 8.61
CA GLU A 150 32.94 -16.57 7.39
C GLU A 150 33.60 -15.94 6.15
N LEU A 151 33.61 -14.61 6.04
CA LEU A 151 34.32 -13.91 4.96
C LEU A 151 35.84 -14.12 5.04
N GLU A 152 36.40 -14.11 6.24
CA GLU A 152 37.84 -14.34 6.46
C GLU A 152 38.28 -15.73 6.01
N LYS A 153 37.45 -16.76 6.23
CA LYS A 153 37.72 -18.14 5.79
C LYS A 153 37.79 -18.30 4.27
N LEU A 154 37.16 -17.42 3.50
CA LEU A 154 37.19 -17.51 2.04
C LEU A 154 38.59 -17.17 1.50
N PRO A 155 39.09 -17.93 0.51
CA PRO A 155 40.37 -17.64 -0.11
C PRO A 155 40.31 -16.35 -0.94
N GLY A 156 41.48 -15.75 -1.17
CA GLY A 156 41.64 -14.52 -1.96
C GLY A 156 41.46 -13.24 -1.15
N GLU A 157 41.84 -12.13 -1.76
CA GLU A 157 41.77 -10.80 -1.15
C GLU A 157 40.33 -10.27 -1.14
N ALA A 158 39.97 -9.61 -0.03
CA ALA A 158 38.69 -8.93 0.06
C ALA A 158 38.70 -7.66 -0.79
N LYS A 159 37.64 -7.49 -1.58
CA LYS A 159 37.40 -6.28 -2.34
C LYS A 159 36.54 -5.34 -1.52
N LEU A 160 37.08 -4.15 -1.25
CA LEU A 160 36.43 -3.13 -0.44
C LEU A 160 35.64 -2.17 -1.34
N PHE A 161 34.36 -2.00 -1.03
CA PHE A 161 33.48 -1.02 -1.65
C PHE A 161 33.15 0.06 -0.62
N VAL A 162 33.64 1.27 -0.87
CA VAL A 162 33.38 2.45 -0.03
C VAL A 162 32.26 3.26 -0.67
N TYR A 163 31.35 3.77 0.15
CA TYR A 163 30.22 4.55 -0.34
C TYR A 163 30.65 5.85 -1.04
N GLU A 164 29.87 6.27 -2.02
CA GLU A 164 29.91 7.64 -2.55
C GLU A 164 28.80 8.46 -1.90
N SER A 165 28.98 9.76 -1.73
CA SER A 165 27.92 10.60 -1.17
C SER A 165 27.91 12.04 -1.66
N LYS A 166 26.74 12.66 -1.54
CA LYS A 166 26.50 14.09 -1.77
C LYS A 166 25.66 14.65 -0.64
N GLY A 167 25.90 15.89 -0.24
CA GLY A 167 25.16 16.58 0.83
C GLY A 167 25.93 16.69 2.15
N SER A 168 25.29 17.21 3.19
CA SER A 168 25.94 17.44 4.49
C SER A 168 26.15 16.13 5.28
N GLN A 169 27.26 16.02 6.02
CA GLN A 169 27.58 14.86 6.86
C GLN A 169 26.42 14.45 7.80
N LYS A 170 25.77 15.43 8.43
CA LYS A 170 24.62 15.19 9.33
C LYS A 170 23.46 14.47 8.64
N ASN A 171 23.23 14.73 7.36
CA ASN A 171 22.16 14.07 6.60
C ASN A 171 22.62 12.71 6.06
N ILE A 172 23.90 12.57 5.72
CA ILE A 172 24.50 11.28 5.36
C ILE A 172 24.40 10.29 6.54
N GLU A 173 24.76 10.72 7.75
CA GLU A 173 24.60 9.91 8.97
C GLU A 173 23.16 9.49 9.23
N LYS A 174 22.17 10.34 8.88
CA LYS A 174 20.77 9.97 8.99
C LYS A 174 20.42 8.83 8.04
N ILE A 175 20.92 8.86 6.80
CA ILE A 175 20.71 7.79 5.81
C ILE A 175 21.26 6.47 6.34
N PHE A 176 22.47 6.44 6.89
CA PHE A 176 23.04 5.24 7.50
C PHE A 176 22.25 4.75 8.71
N LYS A 177 21.74 5.67 9.54
CA LYS A 177 20.91 5.32 10.70
C LYS A 177 19.51 4.79 10.31
N SER A 178 18.98 5.20 9.17
CA SER A 178 17.62 4.85 8.72
C SER A 178 17.58 3.76 7.66
N SER A 179 18.73 3.28 7.16
CA SER A 179 18.79 2.29 6.09
C SER A 179 19.76 1.16 6.42
N LEU A 180 19.77 0.14 5.56
CA LEU A 180 20.69 -0.99 5.69
C LEU A 180 21.99 -0.78 4.92
N VAL A 181 22.23 0.38 4.30
CA VAL A 181 23.48 0.62 3.58
C VAL A 181 24.67 0.64 4.55
N LEU A 182 25.84 0.18 4.09
CA LEU A 182 27.08 0.19 4.86
C LEU A 182 28.03 1.25 4.31
N GLU A 183 28.78 1.89 5.20
CA GLU A 183 29.88 2.79 4.80
C GLU A 183 30.93 2.01 4.01
N GLU A 184 31.29 0.84 4.52
CA GLU A 184 32.25 -0.06 3.90
C GLU A 184 31.65 -1.45 3.75
N LEU A 185 31.73 -1.99 2.54
CA LEU A 185 31.32 -3.35 2.22
C LEU A 185 32.51 -4.13 1.68
N ALA A 186 32.96 -5.13 2.43
CA ALA A 186 33.99 -6.06 1.98
C ALA A 186 33.35 -7.33 1.38
N LEU A 187 33.77 -7.71 0.17
CA LEU A 187 33.28 -8.91 -0.51
C LEU A 187 34.45 -9.77 -1.02
N LYS A 188 34.24 -11.09 -1.05
CA LYS A 188 35.12 -12.06 -1.72
C LYS A 188 34.32 -12.94 -2.66
N LYS A 189 34.98 -13.58 -3.62
CA LYS A 189 34.35 -14.66 -4.40
C LYS A 189 33.93 -15.78 -3.44
N GLY A 190 32.69 -16.23 -3.57
CA GLY A 190 32.06 -17.19 -2.66
C GLY A 190 31.35 -16.56 -1.47
N ALA A 191 31.35 -15.24 -1.33
CA ALA A 191 30.63 -14.58 -0.23
C ALA A 191 29.12 -14.76 -0.37
N VAL A 192 28.46 -15.15 0.71
CA VAL A 192 27.00 -15.26 0.78
C VAL A 192 26.44 -13.88 1.12
N VAL A 193 25.51 -13.39 0.30
CA VAL A 193 25.00 -12.02 0.37
C VAL A 193 23.48 -11.96 0.26
N ILE A 194 22.92 -10.87 0.76
CA ILE A 194 21.50 -10.50 0.65
C ILE A 194 21.38 -9.12 0.02
N PHE A 195 20.40 -8.96 -0.86
CA PHE A 195 20.09 -7.69 -1.49
C PHE A 195 19.26 -6.83 -0.53
N ILE A 196 19.62 -5.55 -0.42
CA ILE A 196 19.00 -4.60 0.54
C ILE A 196 18.16 -3.50 -0.13
N LYS A 197 17.91 -3.62 -1.43
CA LYS A 197 17.11 -2.68 -2.24
C LYS A 197 16.27 -3.43 -3.27
N ASN A 198 15.15 -2.85 -3.65
CA ASN A 198 14.29 -3.37 -4.72
C ASN A 198 14.75 -2.83 -6.07
N ASN A 199 14.97 -3.71 -7.03
CA ASN A 199 15.16 -3.37 -8.43
C ASN A 199 14.48 -4.43 -9.30
N THR A 200 13.23 -4.15 -9.69
CA THR A 200 12.40 -5.09 -10.46
C THR A 200 12.91 -5.30 -11.88
N GLU A 201 13.60 -4.32 -12.45
CA GLU A 201 14.18 -4.41 -13.80
C GLU A 201 15.33 -5.43 -13.83
N GLU A 202 16.22 -5.34 -12.84
CA GLU A 202 17.30 -6.30 -12.62
C GLU A 202 16.81 -7.62 -11.98
N GLY A 203 15.55 -7.67 -11.57
CA GLY A 203 14.86 -8.85 -11.04
C GLY A 203 15.38 -9.32 -9.68
N TYR A 204 15.69 -8.37 -8.79
CA TYR A 204 15.93 -8.67 -7.39
C TYR A 204 15.12 -7.74 -6.48
N VAL A 205 14.77 -8.23 -5.31
CA VAL A 205 14.06 -7.46 -4.28
C VAL A 205 14.85 -7.50 -2.98
N ASN A 206 14.54 -6.58 -2.07
CA ASN A 206 15.08 -6.61 -0.72
C ASN A 206 14.74 -7.97 -0.08
N GLY A 207 15.77 -8.69 0.36
CA GLY A 207 15.65 -10.05 0.87
C GLY A 207 16.08 -11.15 -0.10
N THR A 208 16.25 -10.88 -1.40
CA THR A 208 16.86 -11.85 -2.32
C THR A 208 18.24 -12.24 -1.80
N THR A 209 18.59 -13.53 -1.84
CA THR A 209 19.90 -14.04 -1.40
C THR A 209 20.69 -14.58 -2.57
N GLY A 210 22.01 -14.62 -2.43
CA GLY A 210 22.89 -15.15 -3.46
C GLY A 210 24.32 -15.34 -2.99
N THR A 211 25.16 -15.82 -3.90
CA THR A 211 26.60 -16.00 -3.70
C THR A 211 27.36 -15.16 -4.72
N VAL A 212 28.38 -14.43 -4.28
CA VAL A 212 29.27 -13.67 -5.17
C VAL A 212 30.06 -14.65 -6.03
N GLU A 213 29.75 -14.71 -7.33
CA GLU A 213 30.43 -15.59 -8.29
C GLU A 213 31.80 -15.02 -8.70
N GLY A 214 31.93 -13.70 -8.65
CA GLY A 214 33.16 -13.00 -8.94
C GLY A 214 32.93 -11.51 -9.09
N PHE A 215 33.87 -10.84 -9.74
CA PHE A 215 33.82 -9.41 -10.02
C PHE A 215 34.03 -9.16 -11.50
N SER A 216 33.35 -8.15 -12.02
CA SER A 216 33.49 -7.70 -13.40
C SER A 216 34.94 -7.27 -13.66
N PRO A 217 35.56 -7.71 -14.77
CA PRO A 217 36.94 -7.33 -15.10
C PRO A 217 37.07 -5.90 -15.60
N ILE A 218 35.95 -5.23 -15.93
CA ILE A 218 35.94 -3.88 -16.52
C ILE A 218 35.91 -2.81 -15.41
N ASP A 219 34.93 -2.91 -14.53
CA ASP A 219 34.59 -1.90 -13.52
C ASP A 219 34.62 -2.46 -12.09
N ASN A 220 35.12 -3.69 -11.93
CA ASN A 220 35.33 -4.30 -10.63
C ASN A 220 34.06 -4.59 -9.81
N MET A 221 32.87 -4.37 -10.37
CA MET A 221 31.59 -4.55 -9.69
C MET A 221 31.23 -6.03 -9.42
N PRO A 222 30.50 -6.33 -8.34
CA PRO A 222 30.20 -7.71 -7.96
C PRO A 222 29.19 -8.34 -8.91
N ILE A 223 29.41 -9.63 -9.19
CA ILE A 223 28.51 -10.48 -9.96
C ILE A 223 27.98 -11.55 -9.01
N VAL A 224 26.69 -11.53 -8.74
CA VAL A 224 26.02 -12.43 -7.80
C VAL A 224 25.18 -13.43 -8.54
N ARG A 225 25.28 -14.70 -8.14
CA ARG A 225 24.35 -15.75 -8.50
C ARG A 225 23.31 -15.88 -7.39
N THR A 226 22.06 -15.54 -7.69
CA THR A 226 20.93 -15.71 -6.77
C THR A 226 20.70 -17.19 -6.45
N THR A 227 19.99 -17.47 -5.37
CA THR A 227 19.56 -18.84 -5.03
C THR A 227 18.69 -19.49 -6.11
N GLU A 228 17.93 -18.69 -6.86
CA GLU A 228 17.16 -19.12 -8.04
C GLU A 228 18.03 -19.36 -9.28
N GLY A 229 19.35 -19.18 -9.18
CA GLY A 229 20.31 -19.46 -10.25
C GLY A 229 20.52 -18.30 -11.23
N LYS A 230 19.78 -17.20 -11.12
CA LYS A 230 19.96 -15.99 -11.95
C LYS A 230 21.28 -15.31 -11.61
N LYS A 231 22.07 -14.98 -12.63
CA LYS A 231 23.33 -14.23 -12.51
C LYS A 231 23.08 -12.76 -12.78
N ILE A 232 23.44 -11.90 -11.82
CA ILE A 232 23.18 -10.47 -11.83
C ILE A 232 24.51 -9.75 -11.59
N LYS A 233 24.90 -8.86 -12.50
CA LYS A 233 25.97 -7.89 -12.26
C LYS A 233 25.33 -6.68 -11.58
N LEU A 234 25.87 -6.27 -10.45
CA LEU A 234 25.35 -5.16 -9.68
C LEU A 234 26.06 -3.86 -10.03
N ASP A 235 25.32 -2.75 -10.00
CA ASP A 235 25.87 -1.40 -10.01
C ASP A 235 25.61 -0.70 -8.65
N LEU A 236 26.11 0.53 -8.50
CA LEU A 236 25.81 1.34 -7.32
C LEU A 236 24.35 1.79 -7.34
N GLU A 237 23.74 1.80 -6.17
CA GLU A 237 22.36 2.23 -5.96
C GLU A 237 22.29 3.41 -5.00
N ASP A 238 21.35 4.32 -5.22
CA ASP A 238 21.22 5.54 -4.40
C ASP A 238 20.22 5.39 -3.25
N TRP A 239 20.61 5.86 -2.05
CA TRP A 239 19.74 6.17 -0.93
C TRP A 239 19.71 7.66 -0.71
N SER A 240 18.54 8.28 -0.82
CA SER A 240 18.40 9.73 -0.81
C SER A 240 17.55 10.23 0.36
N LEU A 241 17.96 11.36 0.94
CA LEU A 241 17.20 12.09 1.94
C LEU A 241 16.62 13.36 1.32
N GLU A 242 15.30 13.39 1.21
CA GLU A 242 14.56 14.54 0.70
C GLU A 242 14.21 15.51 1.83
N ASN A 243 14.26 16.80 1.54
CA ASN A 243 13.70 17.83 2.42
C ASN A 243 12.18 17.99 2.21
N GLU A 244 11.60 18.94 2.94
CA GLU A 244 10.17 19.23 2.91
C GLU A 244 9.64 19.71 1.53
N SER A 245 10.53 20.16 0.63
CA SER A 245 10.20 20.52 -0.75
C SER A 245 10.33 19.38 -1.75
N GLY A 246 10.70 18.17 -1.32
CA GLY A 246 10.97 17.02 -2.19
C GLY A 246 12.31 17.13 -2.92
N THR A 247 13.18 18.06 -2.50
CA THR A 247 14.52 18.21 -3.05
C THR A 247 15.46 17.27 -2.31
N VAL A 248 16.24 16.49 -3.06
CA VAL A 248 17.27 15.62 -2.48
C VAL A 248 18.34 16.50 -1.83
N THR A 249 18.51 16.35 -0.52
CA THR A 249 19.49 17.11 0.28
C THR A 249 20.72 16.32 0.65
N ALA A 250 20.63 14.99 0.58
CA ALA A 250 21.76 14.10 0.65
C ALA A 250 21.48 12.82 -0.13
N THR A 251 22.53 12.21 -0.65
CA THR A 251 22.51 10.92 -1.33
C THR A 251 23.72 10.11 -0.88
N VAL A 252 23.52 8.81 -0.66
CA VAL A 252 24.57 7.82 -0.47
C VAL A 252 24.42 6.79 -1.59
N SER A 253 25.49 6.53 -2.33
CA SER A 253 25.52 5.54 -3.42
C SER A 253 26.44 4.39 -3.02
N GLN A 254 25.94 3.16 -3.08
CA GLN A 254 26.68 1.97 -2.64
C GLN A 254 26.14 0.71 -3.33
N VAL A 255 26.94 -0.35 -3.37
CA VAL A 255 26.46 -1.69 -3.79
C VAL A 255 25.31 -2.13 -2.86
N PRO A 256 24.14 -2.53 -3.38
CA PRO A 256 22.95 -2.86 -2.59
C PRO A 256 23.02 -4.27 -1.97
N LEU A 257 24.13 -4.61 -1.34
CA LEU A 257 24.37 -5.91 -0.71
C LEU A 257 24.78 -5.79 0.77
N ARG A 258 24.50 -6.85 1.52
CA ARG A 258 25.16 -7.17 2.79
C ARG A 258 25.57 -8.64 2.82
N LEU A 259 26.57 -8.96 3.64
CA LEU A 259 26.89 -10.35 3.99
C LEU A 259 25.69 -11.01 4.69
N ALA A 260 25.45 -12.28 4.39
CA ALA A 260 24.24 -12.99 4.77
C ALA A 260 24.46 -14.46 5.15
N TRP A 261 25.66 -14.83 5.59
CA TRP A 261 25.82 -16.11 6.31
C TRP A 261 25.00 -16.11 7.59
N ALA A 262 24.94 -14.96 8.24
CA ALA A 262 24.03 -14.70 9.36
C ALA A 262 23.17 -13.47 9.08
N ILE A 263 21.91 -13.51 9.52
CA ILE A 263 21.02 -12.35 9.61
C ILE A 263 20.28 -12.36 10.95
N THR A 264 19.72 -11.22 11.35
CA THR A 264 18.90 -11.19 12.57
C THR A 264 17.49 -11.70 12.29
N ILE A 265 16.86 -12.30 13.30
CA ILE A 265 15.46 -12.75 13.23
C ILE A 265 14.54 -11.60 12.79
N HIS A 266 14.78 -10.38 13.30
CA HIS A 266 14.05 -9.16 12.89
C HIS A 266 14.12 -8.92 11.38
N LYS A 267 15.30 -9.09 10.77
CA LYS A 267 15.48 -8.90 9.32
C LYS A 267 14.94 -10.05 8.49
N SER A 268 14.71 -11.22 9.11
CA SER A 268 14.12 -12.37 8.43
C SER A 268 12.59 -12.29 8.31
N GLN A 269 11.93 -11.37 9.03
CA GLN A 269 10.47 -11.23 8.97
C GLN A 269 10.01 -10.97 7.53
N GLY A 270 8.91 -11.61 7.12
CA GLY A 270 8.44 -11.62 5.74
C GLY A 270 9.18 -12.57 4.78
N MET A 271 10.39 -13.03 5.10
CA MET A 271 11.17 -13.93 4.22
C MET A 271 10.71 -15.39 4.30
N THR A 272 11.04 -16.18 3.28
CA THR A 272 10.89 -17.65 3.26
C THR A 272 12.24 -18.29 2.97
N LEU A 273 12.63 -19.29 3.76
CA LEU A 273 13.91 -19.98 3.70
C LEU A 273 13.67 -21.50 3.53
N ASP A 274 14.42 -22.13 2.62
CA ASP A 274 14.34 -23.59 2.44
C ASP A 274 15.01 -24.32 3.62
N ALA A 275 16.13 -23.79 4.11
CA ALA A 275 16.82 -24.30 5.28
C ALA A 275 17.52 -23.17 6.06
N ALA A 276 17.53 -23.26 7.39
CA ALA A 276 18.16 -22.29 8.25
C ALA A 276 18.73 -22.93 9.53
N GLU A 277 19.87 -22.42 9.96
CA GLU A 277 20.39 -22.67 11.31
C GLU A 277 19.90 -21.54 12.23
N ILE A 278 19.17 -21.84 13.28
CA ILE A 278 18.55 -20.84 14.14
C ILE A 278 19.08 -20.99 15.56
N ASP A 279 19.54 -19.88 16.15
CA ASP A 279 19.88 -19.81 17.57
C ASP A 279 18.85 -18.94 18.32
N LEU A 280 18.03 -19.61 19.14
CA LEU A 280 17.01 -19.02 19.99
C LEU A 280 17.41 -19.04 21.48
N SER A 281 18.67 -19.35 21.81
CA SER A 281 19.16 -19.37 23.19
C SER A 281 19.11 -17.99 23.85
N LYS A 282 19.35 -16.93 23.06
CA LYS A 282 19.33 -15.53 23.49
C LYS A 282 18.03 -14.80 23.11
N THR A 283 16.93 -15.51 22.96
CA THR A 283 15.63 -14.86 22.70
C THR A 283 15.19 -14.06 23.92
N PHE A 284 14.84 -12.79 23.70
CA PHE A 284 14.51 -11.84 24.76
C PHE A 284 13.12 -11.22 24.61
N GLU A 285 12.45 -11.48 23.49
CA GLU A 285 11.18 -10.88 23.14
C GLU A 285 10.19 -11.96 22.67
N THR A 286 8.93 -11.84 23.07
CA THR A 286 7.86 -12.74 22.60
C THR A 286 7.69 -12.64 21.09
N GLY A 287 7.34 -13.75 20.44
CA GLY A 287 7.20 -13.79 18.99
C GLY A 287 8.52 -13.94 18.20
N GLN A 288 9.70 -13.74 18.81
CA GLN A 288 10.99 -13.96 18.13
C GLN A 288 11.15 -15.41 17.64
N GLY A 289 10.89 -16.41 18.50
CA GLY A 289 11.00 -17.79 18.09
C GLY A 289 9.92 -18.17 17.05
N TYR A 290 8.71 -17.65 17.19
CA TYR A 290 7.65 -17.83 16.19
C TYR A 290 8.05 -17.27 14.81
N VAL A 291 8.59 -16.05 14.75
CA VAL A 291 9.08 -15.47 13.49
C VAL A 291 10.19 -16.33 12.90
N ALA A 292 11.19 -16.71 13.69
CA ALA A 292 12.33 -17.48 13.23
C ALA A 292 11.91 -18.84 12.65
N LEU A 293 11.08 -19.60 13.39
CA LEU A 293 10.62 -20.92 12.97
C LEU A 293 9.67 -20.86 11.77
N SER A 294 8.83 -19.82 11.69
CA SER A 294 7.88 -19.63 10.57
C SER A 294 8.54 -19.20 9.25
N ARG A 295 9.86 -18.97 9.23
CA ARG A 295 10.61 -18.69 7.99
C ARG A 295 10.88 -19.96 7.19
N ILE A 296 10.94 -21.12 7.85
CA ILE A 296 11.31 -22.38 7.21
C ILE A 296 10.07 -23.04 6.59
N ARG A 297 10.26 -23.72 5.45
CA ARG A 297 9.20 -24.47 4.75
C ARG A 297 8.92 -25.83 5.36
N SER A 298 9.94 -26.58 5.77
CA SER A 298 9.81 -27.90 6.40
C SER A 298 10.68 -28.03 7.65
N ILE A 299 10.34 -28.95 8.54
CA ILE A 299 11.11 -29.19 9.75
C ILE A 299 12.50 -29.79 9.45
N GLU A 300 12.67 -30.47 8.31
CA GLU A 300 13.96 -30.95 7.83
C GLU A 300 14.94 -29.83 7.50
N GLY A 301 14.42 -28.65 7.11
CA GLY A 301 15.20 -27.45 6.87
C GLY A 301 15.68 -26.75 8.16
N LEU A 302 15.22 -27.18 9.33
CA LEU A 302 15.56 -26.55 10.62
C LEU A 302 16.78 -27.19 11.27
N ARG A 303 17.81 -26.40 11.57
CA ARG A 303 18.84 -26.75 12.56
C ARG A 303 18.73 -25.81 13.74
N LEU A 304 18.52 -26.33 14.94
CA LEU A 304 18.38 -25.51 16.14
C LEU A 304 19.67 -25.56 16.95
N LYS A 305 20.33 -24.41 17.16
CA LYS A 305 21.55 -24.27 17.96
C LYS A 305 21.26 -24.18 19.45
N GLY A 306 20.12 -23.61 19.80
CA GLY A 306 19.71 -23.41 21.18
C GLY A 306 18.31 -22.85 21.23
N LEU A 307 17.63 -23.07 22.35
CA LEU A 307 16.25 -22.67 22.58
C LEU A 307 16.08 -22.32 24.05
N ASN A 308 15.44 -21.20 24.33
CA ASN A 308 15.01 -20.85 25.68
C ASN A 308 13.48 -20.80 25.75
N THR A 309 12.93 -20.69 26.96
CA THR A 309 11.47 -20.64 27.17
C THR A 309 10.83 -19.40 26.57
N MET A 310 11.53 -18.26 26.51
CA MET A 310 11.02 -17.02 25.90
C MET A 310 10.74 -17.20 24.40
N ALA A 311 11.53 -18.01 23.71
CA ALA A 311 11.37 -18.25 22.28
C ALA A 311 10.01 -18.84 21.91
N LEU A 312 9.39 -19.59 22.81
CA LEU A 312 8.09 -20.24 22.60
C LEU A 312 6.93 -19.46 23.24
N ARG A 313 7.18 -18.32 23.89
CA ARG A 313 6.14 -17.51 24.54
C ARG A 313 5.45 -16.57 23.56
N VAL A 314 4.15 -16.40 23.79
CA VAL A 314 3.31 -15.38 23.16
C VAL A 314 2.93 -14.32 24.19
N ASP A 315 2.84 -13.08 23.74
CA ASP A 315 2.36 -11.96 24.56
C ASP A 315 0.88 -12.19 24.94
N PRO A 316 0.52 -12.22 26.23
CA PRO A 316 -0.85 -12.45 26.67
C PRO A 316 -1.87 -11.47 26.10
N LEU A 317 -1.47 -10.22 25.79
CA LEU A 317 -2.35 -9.24 25.14
C LEU A 317 -2.76 -9.70 23.74
N ILE A 318 -1.88 -10.43 23.05
CA ILE A 318 -2.13 -10.95 21.71
C ILE A 318 -3.10 -12.14 21.75
N LEU A 319 -2.93 -13.05 22.72
CA LEU A 319 -3.90 -14.13 22.93
C LEU A 319 -5.31 -13.59 23.20
N HIS A 320 -5.42 -12.50 23.98
CA HIS A 320 -6.70 -11.88 24.28
C HIS A 320 -7.34 -11.16 23.08
N VAL A 321 -6.54 -10.50 22.24
CA VAL A 321 -7.05 -9.75 21.09
C VAL A 321 -7.34 -10.63 19.87
N ASP A 322 -6.63 -11.76 19.71
CA ASP A 322 -6.81 -12.67 18.56
C ASP A 322 -8.26 -13.13 18.41
N GLU A 323 -8.89 -13.53 19.52
CA GLU A 323 -10.29 -13.95 19.52
C GLU A 323 -11.23 -12.82 19.06
N ARG A 324 -10.95 -11.57 19.48
CA ARG A 324 -11.73 -10.41 19.03
C ARG A 324 -11.54 -10.14 17.54
N ILE A 325 -10.33 -10.33 17.01
CA ILE A 325 -10.03 -10.17 15.58
C ILE A 325 -10.76 -11.25 14.77
N ARG A 326 -10.77 -12.50 15.24
CA ARG A 326 -11.53 -13.60 14.61
C ARG A 326 -13.03 -13.32 14.58
N GLN A 327 -13.58 -12.85 15.70
CA GLN A 327 -15.00 -12.46 15.78
C GLN A 327 -15.32 -11.29 14.84
N ALA A 328 -14.45 -10.28 14.76
CA ALA A 328 -14.60 -9.17 13.82
C ALA A 328 -14.57 -9.65 12.36
N SER A 329 -13.69 -10.60 12.03
CA SER A 329 -13.64 -11.22 10.71
C SER A 329 -14.90 -12.00 10.38
N LYS A 330 -15.42 -12.78 11.33
CA LYS A 330 -16.68 -13.51 11.14
C LYS A 330 -17.83 -12.55 10.88
N LYS A 331 -17.96 -11.50 11.69
CA LYS A 331 -18.97 -10.45 11.49
C LYS A 331 -18.86 -9.80 10.11
N ALA A 332 -17.65 -9.53 9.63
CA ALA A 332 -17.45 -8.98 8.28
C ALA A 332 -17.89 -9.97 7.19
N SER A 333 -17.58 -11.27 7.35
CA SER A 333 -18.03 -12.34 6.45
C SER A 333 -19.56 -12.41 6.40
N ASP A 334 -20.20 -12.47 7.58
CA ASP A 334 -21.66 -12.56 7.71
C ASP A 334 -22.37 -11.38 7.01
N ILE A 335 -21.80 -10.17 7.09
CA ILE A 335 -22.31 -8.99 6.38
C ILE A 335 -22.22 -9.19 4.86
N ILE A 336 -21.07 -9.62 4.36
CA ILE A 336 -20.86 -9.82 2.91
C ILE A 336 -21.79 -10.93 2.39
N GLU A 337 -21.91 -12.04 3.12
CA GLU A 337 -22.77 -13.17 2.75
C GLU A 337 -24.26 -12.81 2.77
N SER A 338 -24.66 -11.82 3.56
CA SER A 338 -26.05 -11.32 3.59
C SER A 338 -26.41 -10.40 2.41
N MET A 339 -25.42 -9.91 1.66
CA MET A 339 -25.63 -9.01 0.53
C MET A 339 -25.86 -9.79 -0.77
N SER A 340 -26.71 -9.25 -1.65
CA SER A 340 -26.84 -9.79 -3.00
C SER A 340 -25.58 -9.50 -3.83
N VAL A 341 -25.30 -10.34 -4.83
CA VAL A 341 -24.17 -10.14 -5.76
C VAL A 341 -24.26 -8.77 -6.45
N ASP A 342 -25.47 -8.33 -6.80
CA ASP A 342 -25.70 -7.03 -7.44
C ASP A 342 -25.39 -5.86 -6.50
N ASP A 343 -25.73 -5.97 -5.21
CA ASP A 343 -25.46 -4.92 -4.23
C ASP A 343 -23.96 -4.85 -3.89
N LEU A 344 -23.28 -6.00 -3.84
CA LEU A 344 -21.82 -6.05 -3.72
C LEU A 344 -21.17 -5.38 -4.93
N GLN A 345 -21.60 -5.71 -6.15
CA GLN A 345 -21.07 -5.12 -7.37
C GLN A 345 -21.27 -3.60 -7.40
N LYS A 346 -22.46 -3.10 -7.05
CA LYS A 346 -22.73 -1.65 -6.93
C LYS A 346 -21.81 -0.99 -5.90
N THR A 347 -21.57 -1.66 -4.77
CA THR A 347 -20.67 -1.16 -3.72
C THR A 347 -19.23 -1.06 -4.24
N PHE A 348 -18.75 -2.07 -4.96
CA PHE A 348 -17.42 -2.06 -5.57
C PHE A 348 -17.29 -0.98 -6.65
N ASP A 349 -18.29 -0.87 -7.54
CA ASP A 349 -18.28 0.12 -8.61
C ASP A 349 -18.30 1.56 -8.06
N SER A 350 -19.12 1.80 -7.04
CA SER A 350 -19.15 3.07 -6.31
C SER A 350 -17.79 3.38 -5.70
N HIS A 351 -17.17 2.41 -5.02
CA HIS A 351 -15.86 2.58 -4.40
C HIS A 351 -14.76 2.91 -5.42
N ILE A 352 -14.66 2.13 -6.50
CA ILE A 352 -13.70 2.37 -7.59
C ILE A 352 -13.90 3.76 -8.19
N SER A 353 -15.16 4.15 -8.45
CA SER A 353 -15.50 5.46 -9.00
C SER A 353 -15.11 6.61 -8.06
N GLN A 354 -15.29 6.47 -6.74
CA GLN A 354 -14.89 7.47 -5.74
C GLN A 354 -13.37 7.67 -5.69
N LEU A 355 -12.59 6.62 -5.94
CA LEU A 355 -11.13 6.72 -6.08
C LEU A 355 -10.70 7.36 -7.41
N GLY A 356 -11.63 7.54 -8.35
CA GLY A 356 -11.38 8.05 -9.70
C GLY A 356 -11.10 6.95 -10.73
N GLY A 357 -11.37 5.69 -10.39
CA GLY A 357 -11.25 4.54 -11.28
C GLY A 357 -12.41 4.43 -12.28
N ILE A 358 -12.22 3.56 -13.27
CA ILE A 358 -13.17 3.30 -14.36
C ILE A 358 -13.85 1.95 -14.09
N VAL A 359 -15.18 1.91 -14.17
CA VAL A 359 -15.99 0.69 -13.93
C VAL A 359 -16.64 0.13 -15.20
N SER A 360 -16.82 0.96 -16.24
CA SER A 360 -17.36 0.51 -17.54
C SER A 360 -16.34 -0.37 -18.26
N LYS A 361 -16.78 -1.56 -18.69
CA LYS A 361 -15.93 -2.52 -19.42
C LYS A 361 -15.37 -1.93 -20.71
N GLU A 362 -16.18 -1.17 -21.43
CA GLU A 362 -15.80 -0.53 -22.70
C GLU A 362 -14.65 0.45 -22.49
N LYS A 363 -14.76 1.29 -21.45
CA LYS A 363 -13.71 2.27 -21.11
C LYS A 363 -12.45 1.62 -20.54
N ILE A 364 -12.59 0.52 -19.81
CA ILE A 364 -11.44 -0.27 -19.34
C ILE A 364 -10.67 -0.83 -20.54
N GLU A 365 -11.35 -1.35 -21.55
CA GLU A 365 -10.70 -1.90 -22.73
C GLU A 365 -10.06 -0.80 -23.60
N GLU A 366 -10.76 0.33 -23.79
CA GLU A 366 -10.19 1.51 -24.44
C GLU A 366 -8.89 1.97 -23.73
N GLU A 367 -8.91 1.99 -22.40
CA GLU A 367 -7.75 2.38 -21.60
C GLU A 367 -6.59 1.37 -21.72
N ARG A 368 -6.89 0.07 -21.76
CA ARG A 368 -5.89 -0.98 -21.98
C ARG A 368 -5.22 -0.83 -23.34
N GLU A 369 -5.99 -0.57 -24.39
CA GLU A 369 -5.47 -0.34 -25.74
C GLU A 369 -4.64 0.95 -25.82
N ASN A 370 -5.06 2.01 -25.14
CA ASN A 370 -4.28 3.25 -25.04
C ASN A 370 -2.94 3.04 -24.34
N ILE A 371 -2.91 2.28 -23.23
CA ILE A 371 -1.68 1.93 -22.51
C ILE A 371 -0.75 1.10 -23.40
N LYS A 372 -1.28 0.07 -24.09
CA LYS A 372 -0.50 -0.73 -25.06
C LYS A 372 0.08 0.13 -26.19
N ALA A 373 -0.64 1.15 -26.63
CA ALA A 373 -0.21 2.09 -27.66
C ALA A 373 0.74 3.19 -27.13
N GLY A 374 1.16 3.16 -25.86
CA GLY A 374 2.05 4.15 -25.26
C GLY A 374 1.41 5.52 -25.04
N LYS A 375 0.08 5.62 -25.12
CA LYS A 375 -0.66 6.85 -24.81
C LYS A 375 -0.77 6.99 -23.29
N PRO A 376 -0.67 8.21 -22.74
CA PRO A 376 -0.91 8.43 -21.32
C PRO A 376 -2.35 8.03 -20.96
N SER A 377 -2.48 7.23 -19.90
CA SER A 377 -3.76 6.80 -19.33
C SER A 377 -4.69 7.99 -19.08
N HIS A 378 -5.95 7.92 -19.52
CA HIS A 378 -7.00 8.87 -19.15
C HIS A 378 -7.29 8.86 -17.63
N SER A 379 -6.99 7.77 -16.92
CA SER A 379 -7.04 7.69 -15.45
C SER A 379 -5.90 8.47 -14.77
N ALA A 380 -4.82 8.79 -15.50
CA ALA A 380 -3.80 9.71 -15.05
C ALA A 380 -4.35 11.14 -15.11
N TYR A 381 -5.01 11.54 -14.02
CA TYR A 381 -5.38 12.93 -13.70
C TYR A 381 -6.56 13.54 -14.44
N ALA A 382 -7.78 13.12 -14.14
CA ALA A 382 -8.89 14.08 -14.10
C ALA A 382 -9.99 13.67 -13.13
N THR A 383 -10.14 14.42 -12.03
CA THR A 383 -11.46 14.58 -11.39
C THR A 383 -12.49 14.78 -12.51
N PRO A 384 -13.58 13.99 -12.56
CA PRO A 384 -14.56 14.11 -13.62
C PRO A 384 -14.96 15.57 -13.82
N THR A 385 -15.08 15.99 -15.07
CA THR A 385 -15.18 17.43 -15.40
C THR A 385 -16.40 18.10 -14.76
N HIS A 386 -17.48 17.34 -14.50
CA HIS A 386 -18.65 17.80 -13.76
C HIS A 386 -18.39 17.91 -12.25
N ILE A 387 -17.61 17.01 -11.65
CA ILE A 387 -17.18 17.14 -10.24
C ILE A 387 -16.30 18.38 -10.04
N LYS A 388 -15.44 18.73 -11.01
CA LYS A 388 -14.72 20.01 -11.02
C LYS A 388 -15.68 21.21 -11.08
N THR A 389 -16.79 21.10 -11.82
CA THR A 389 -17.87 22.09 -11.82
C THR A 389 -18.58 22.16 -10.47
N LYS A 390 -18.87 21.02 -9.83
CA LYS A 390 -19.53 20.93 -8.52
C LYS A 390 -18.79 21.74 -7.44
N HIS A 391 -17.47 21.61 -7.35
CA HIS A 391 -16.63 22.35 -6.38
C HIS A 391 -16.65 23.87 -6.56
N LEU A 392 -17.08 24.37 -7.72
CA LEU A 392 -17.15 25.80 -8.02
C LEU A 392 -18.56 26.36 -7.90
N ILE A 393 -19.58 25.53 -7.69
CA ILE A 393 -20.97 25.97 -7.56
C ILE A 393 -21.09 26.99 -6.43
N GLU A 394 -20.61 26.68 -5.23
CA GLU A 394 -20.69 27.60 -4.08
C GLU A 394 -19.99 28.94 -4.34
N LYS A 395 -18.90 28.94 -5.09
CA LYS A 395 -18.05 30.12 -5.36
C LYS A 395 -18.46 30.93 -6.58
N SER A 396 -19.46 30.48 -7.32
CA SER A 396 -19.94 31.14 -8.54
C SER A 396 -21.38 31.58 -8.37
N ASP A 397 -21.59 32.89 -8.33
CA ASP A 397 -22.93 33.49 -8.10
C ASP A 397 -23.83 33.43 -9.34
N THR A 398 -23.24 33.34 -10.54
CA THR A 398 -23.96 33.29 -11.80
C THR A 398 -23.42 32.17 -12.69
N LEU A 399 -24.25 31.69 -13.61
CA LEU A 399 -23.86 30.65 -14.56
C LEU A 399 -22.70 31.11 -15.48
N ILE A 400 -22.66 32.40 -15.79
CA ILE A 400 -21.57 33.02 -16.57
C ILE A 400 -20.26 32.97 -15.78
N LYS A 401 -20.28 33.35 -14.50
CA LYS A 401 -19.11 33.24 -13.61
C LYS A 401 -18.66 31.79 -13.46
N LEU A 402 -19.60 30.83 -13.38
CA LEU A 402 -19.27 29.41 -13.32
C LEU A 402 -18.59 28.91 -14.59
N ALA A 403 -19.09 29.31 -15.77
CA ALA A 403 -18.48 29.01 -17.06
C ALA A 403 -17.08 29.61 -17.21
N GLN A 404 -16.90 30.88 -16.83
CA GLN A 404 -15.61 31.56 -16.80
C GLN A 404 -14.62 30.87 -15.85
N ASN A 405 -15.03 30.59 -14.60
CA ASN A 405 -14.20 29.90 -13.61
C ASN A 405 -13.82 28.48 -14.06
N ARG A 406 -14.63 27.85 -14.91
CA ARG A 406 -14.34 26.53 -15.48
C ARG A 406 -13.52 26.58 -16.76
N GLY A 407 -13.45 27.72 -17.44
CA GLY A 407 -12.91 27.81 -18.79
C GLY A 407 -13.68 26.96 -19.81
N LEU A 408 -15.00 26.81 -19.63
CA LEU A 408 -15.87 26.00 -20.47
C LEU A 408 -17.01 26.84 -21.07
N SER A 409 -17.63 26.35 -22.14
CA SER A 409 -18.84 26.98 -22.67
C SER A 409 -20.02 26.86 -21.70
N LYS A 410 -20.97 27.80 -21.80
CA LYS A 410 -22.20 27.79 -21.00
C LYS A 410 -22.96 26.46 -21.18
N GLY A 411 -23.11 26.00 -22.42
CA GLY A 411 -23.74 24.71 -22.74
C GLY A 411 -23.08 23.50 -22.07
N THR A 412 -21.75 23.43 -22.02
CA THR A 412 -21.04 22.33 -21.33
C THR A 412 -21.25 22.38 -19.82
N VAL A 413 -21.23 23.57 -19.21
CA VAL A 413 -21.51 23.72 -17.78
C VAL A 413 -22.94 23.31 -17.44
N VAL A 414 -23.90 23.60 -18.29
CA VAL A 414 -25.30 23.20 -18.12
C VAL A 414 -25.46 21.68 -18.14
N GLN A 415 -24.76 20.99 -19.05
CA GLN A 415 -24.71 19.51 -19.03
C GLN A 415 -24.10 18.96 -17.74
N HIS A 416 -23.05 19.60 -17.23
CA HIS A 416 -22.47 19.21 -15.94
C HIS A 416 -23.46 19.41 -14.79
N LEU A 417 -24.19 20.53 -14.76
CA LEU A 417 -25.20 20.81 -13.72
C LEU A 417 -26.35 19.79 -13.77
N LEU A 418 -26.77 19.35 -14.96
CA LEU A 418 -27.78 18.30 -15.12
C LEU A 418 -27.33 17.01 -14.45
N ARG A 419 -26.14 16.53 -14.81
CA ARG A 419 -25.53 15.34 -14.22
C ARG A 419 -25.31 15.46 -12.72
N ILE A 420 -24.88 16.63 -12.24
CA ILE A 420 -24.70 16.90 -10.81
C ILE A 420 -26.04 16.83 -10.06
N LYS A 421 -27.14 17.31 -10.66
CA LYS A 421 -28.47 17.28 -10.05
C LYS A 421 -29.07 15.86 -10.02
N GLU A 422 -28.76 15.04 -11.02
CA GLU A 422 -29.08 13.60 -11.03
C GLU A 422 -28.29 12.84 -9.94
N GLU A 423 -26.99 13.13 -9.79
CA GLU A 423 -26.12 12.49 -8.79
C GLU A 423 -26.35 13.02 -7.35
N ASP A 424 -26.79 14.28 -7.20
CA ASP A 424 -27.05 14.95 -5.92
C ASP A 424 -28.29 15.86 -5.99
N PRO A 425 -29.51 15.31 -5.82
CA PRO A 425 -30.76 16.05 -5.95
C PRO A 425 -30.90 17.22 -4.97
N LYS A 426 -30.19 17.20 -3.83
CA LYS A 426 -30.29 18.22 -2.78
C LYS A 426 -29.41 19.44 -3.02
N ILE A 427 -28.52 19.40 -4.01
CA ILE A 427 -27.63 20.53 -4.29
C ILE A 427 -28.42 21.77 -4.74
N ASP A 428 -28.10 22.91 -4.12
CA ASP A 428 -28.73 24.19 -4.45
C ASP A 428 -28.05 24.84 -5.67
N ILE A 429 -28.80 24.83 -6.78
CA ILE A 429 -28.42 25.46 -8.05
C ILE A 429 -29.41 26.57 -8.44
N ASN A 430 -30.32 26.96 -7.55
CA ASN A 430 -31.39 27.93 -7.86
C ASN A 430 -30.84 29.30 -8.28
N LYS A 431 -29.65 29.66 -7.79
CA LYS A 431 -28.93 30.88 -8.21
C LYS A 431 -28.58 30.94 -9.71
N TYR A 432 -28.66 29.82 -10.43
CA TYR A 432 -28.45 29.76 -11.87
C TYR A 432 -29.74 29.77 -12.69
N LYS A 433 -30.90 29.90 -12.03
CA LYS A 433 -32.19 29.96 -12.71
C LYS A 433 -32.23 31.16 -13.68
N PRO A 434 -32.71 30.98 -14.93
CA PRO A 434 -32.85 32.07 -15.88
C PRO A 434 -33.80 33.17 -15.39
N SER A 435 -33.81 34.32 -16.07
CA SER A 435 -34.76 35.39 -15.76
C SER A 435 -36.19 34.88 -15.85
N ARG A 436 -37.08 35.44 -15.02
CA ARG A 436 -38.48 35.03 -14.93
C ARG A 436 -39.19 35.04 -16.28
N GLU A 437 -38.92 36.06 -17.09
CA GLU A 437 -39.51 36.21 -18.42
C GLU A 437 -39.10 35.05 -19.37
N VAL A 438 -37.82 34.70 -19.40
CA VAL A 438 -37.31 33.59 -20.25
C VAL A 438 -37.84 32.26 -19.74
N PHE A 439 -37.86 32.07 -18.41
CA PHE A 439 -38.34 30.84 -17.80
C PHE A 439 -39.84 30.60 -18.06
N GLU A 440 -40.68 31.63 -17.95
CA GLU A 440 -42.12 31.54 -18.24
C GLU A 440 -42.38 31.28 -19.73
N LYS A 441 -41.64 31.95 -20.63
CA LYS A 441 -41.74 31.71 -22.08
C LYS A 441 -41.40 30.26 -22.45
N VAL A 442 -40.27 29.75 -21.96
CA VAL A 442 -39.83 28.37 -22.24
C VAL A 442 -40.79 27.36 -21.60
N GLY A 443 -41.18 27.55 -20.34
CA GLY A 443 -42.15 26.67 -19.67
C GLY A 443 -43.49 26.60 -20.40
N GLY A 444 -44.00 27.73 -20.90
CA GLY A 444 -45.21 27.78 -21.72
C GLY A 444 -45.08 27.03 -23.05
N ALA A 445 -43.92 27.11 -23.71
CA ALA A 445 -43.65 26.35 -24.94
C ALA A 445 -43.56 24.84 -24.69
N VAL A 446 -42.84 24.43 -23.63
CA VAL A 446 -42.70 23.03 -23.22
C VAL A 446 -44.06 22.43 -22.88
N LEU A 447 -44.89 23.12 -22.08
CA LEU A 447 -46.22 22.64 -21.71
C LEU A 447 -47.12 22.45 -22.95
N LYS A 448 -47.07 23.37 -23.92
CA LYS A 448 -47.82 23.25 -25.17
C LYS A 448 -47.39 22.04 -25.99
N LEU A 449 -46.08 21.77 -26.08
CA LEU A 449 -45.54 20.62 -26.82
C LEU A 449 -45.86 19.29 -26.11
N GLN A 450 -45.72 19.26 -24.79
CA GLN A 450 -46.12 18.10 -23.96
C GLN A 450 -47.62 17.78 -24.04
N THR A 451 -48.47 18.80 -24.22
CA THR A 451 -49.91 18.61 -24.41
C THR A 451 -50.26 18.07 -25.80
N LYS A 452 -49.52 18.48 -26.84
CA LYS A 452 -49.76 18.06 -28.23
C LYS A 452 -49.24 16.64 -28.54
N LYS A 453 -48.19 16.18 -27.84
CA LYS A 453 -47.61 14.83 -27.94
C LYS A 453 -47.33 14.33 -29.37
N PHE A 454 -46.77 15.16 -30.24
CA PHE A 454 -46.29 14.67 -31.52
C PHE A 454 -45.07 13.77 -31.31
N LYS A 455 -45.10 12.56 -31.89
CA LYS A 455 -44.08 11.53 -31.65
C LYS A 455 -42.66 12.00 -32.02
N ASP A 456 -42.53 12.85 -33.04
CA ASP A 456 -41.23 13.33 -33.52
C ASP A 456 -40.56 14.34 -32.58
N ASP A 457 -41.34 14.96 -31.68
CA ASP A 457 -40.84 15.96 -30.73
C ASP A 457 -40.08 15.35 -29.55
N PHE A 458 -40.18 14.03 -29.35
CA PHE A 458 -39.58 13.31 -28.23
C PHE A 458 -38.44 12.40 -28.71
N THR A 459 -37.46 12.20 -27.84
CA THR A 459 -36.43 11.16 -27.98
C THR A 459 -37.00 9.78 -27.63
N ASP A 460 -36.28 8.72 -27.97
CA ASP A 460 -36.74 7.33 -27.72
C ASP A 460 -36.90 7.01 -26.22
N ASP A 461 -36.21 7.74 -25.35
CA ASP A 461 -36.36 7.71 -23.88
C ASP A 461 -37.47 8.65 -23.35
N GLY A 462 -38.29 9.22 -24.23
CA GLY A 462 -39.47 10.02 -23.87
C GLY A 462 -39.18 11.46 -23.44
N LYS A 463 -37.94 11.96 -23.61
CA LYS A 463 -37.58 13.34 -23.29
C LYS A 463 -37.87 14.28 -24.46
N LEU A 464 -38.30 15.50 -24.17
CA LEU A 464 -38.59 16.50 -25.19
C LEU A 464 -37.29 16.98 -25.87
N LYS A 465 -37.23 16.93 -27.20
CA LYS A 465 -36.09 17.42 -27.97
C LYS A 465 -36.02 18.96 -27.91
N LEU A 466 -34.81 19.51 -27.92
CA LEU A 466 -34.60 20.96 -27.84
C LEU A 466 -35.06 21.71 -29.09
N LYS A 467 -34.97 21.08 -30.27
CA LYS A 467 -35.34 21.71 -31.55
C LYS A 467 -36.83 22.10 -31.62
N PRO A 468 -37.79 21.21 -31.29
CA PRO A 468 -39.20 21.57 -31.17
C PRO A 468 -39.46 22.76 -30.23
N VAL A 469 -38.76 22.82 -29.10
CA VAL A 469 -38.90 23.92 -28.13
C VAL A 469 -38.37 25.23 -28.71
N PHE A 470 -37.23 25.20 -29.39
CA PHE A 470 -36.64 26.34 -30.07
C PHE A 470 -37.56 26.87 -31.19
N ASP A 471 -38.12 25.97 -32.00
CA ASP A 471 -39.04 26.29 -33.09
C ASP A 471 -40.35 26.89 -32.55
N ALA A 472 -40.89 26.34 -31.45
CA ALA A 472 -42.08 26.86 -30.77
C ALA A 472 -41.88 28.26 -30.15
N LEU A 473 -40.63 28.64 -29.89
CA LEU A 473 -40.24 29.96 -29.39
C LEU A 473 -39.85 30.92 -30.53
N GLY A 474 -40.04 30.54 -31.80
CA GLY A 474 -39.71 31.38 -32.95
C GLY A 474 -38.23 31.74 -33.06
N GLY A 475 -37.34 30.97 -32.41
CA GLY A 475 -35.91 31.26 -32.33
C GLY A 475 -35.53 32.45 -31.46
N GLU A 476 -36.46 33.03 -30.68
CA GLU A 476 -36.20 34.18 -29.81
C GLU A 476 -35.31 33.84 -28.59
N VAL A 477 -35.27 32.57 -28.20
CA VAL A 477 -34.51 32.08 -27.04
C VAL A 477 -33.41 31.14 -27.50
N SER A 478 -32.19 31.36 -27.03
CA SER A 478 -31.04 30.53 -27.42
C SER A 478 -31.17 29.08 -26.94
N TYR A 479 -30.59 28.12 -27.66
CA TYR A 479 -30.53 26.71 -27.24
C TYR A 479 -29.92 26.53 -25.84
N ASP A 480 -28.95 27.37 -25.47
CA ASP A 480 -28.33 27.31 -24.15
C ASP A 480 -29.31 27.77 -23.06
N ASP A 481 -30.10 28.83 -23.30
CA ASP A 481 -31.10 29.29 -22.34
C ASP A 481 -32.27 28.31 -22.20
N ILE A 482 -32.67 27.65 -23.29
CA ILE A 482 -33.65 26.55 -23.25
C ILE A 482 -33.11 25.41 -22.39
N LYS A 483 -31.87 24.95 -22.62
CA LYS A 483 -31.25 23.88 -21.81
C LYS A 483 -31.19 24.24 -20.33
N VAL A 484 -30.89 25.49 -19.99
CA VAL A 484 -30.88 25.93 -18.58
C VAL A 484 -32.30 25.90 -18.00
N CYS A 485 -33.32 26.37 -18.73
CA CYS A 485 -34.70 26.31 -18.26
C CYS A 485 -35.16 24.86 -17.98
N MET A 486 -34.79 23.93 -18.86
CA MET A 486 -35.11 22.50 -18.70
C MET A 486 -34.50 21.86 -17.45
N LEU A 487 -33.49 22.46 -16.81
CA LEU A 487 -32.97 21.99 -15.51
C LEU A 487 -33.94 22.22 -14.34
N PHE A 488 -34.88 23.14 -14.49
CA PHE A 488 -35.78 23.61 -13.43
C PHE A 488 -37.26 23.41 -13.77
N LEU A 489 -37.55 22.79 -14.91
CA LEU A 489 -38.90 22.40 -15.30
C LEU A 489 -39.06 20.91 -14.95
N ASP A 490 -40.12 20.60 -14.22
CA ASP A 490 -40.47 19.23 -13.83
C ASP A 490 -41.15 18.45 -14.96
#